data_AF-D5U378-F1
#
_entry.id   AF-D5U378-F1
#
_cell.length_a   1.000
_cell.length_b   1.000
_cell.length_c   1.000
_cell.angle_alpha   90.00
_cell.angle_beta   90.00
_cell.angle_gamma   90.00
#
_symmetry.space_group_name_H-M   'P 1'
#
loop_
_entity.id
_entity.type
_entity.pdbx_description
1 polymer ?
#
loop_
_entity_poly.entity_id
_entity_poly.type
_entity_poly.pdbx_seq_one_letter_code
_entity_poly.pdbx_strand_id
1 'polypeptide(L)' 'MITVKMPEIYVEGLDELVKIGRYSSRSEVIRVAIRDLLKKELWISEGEFS' A
#
# COMPACT_ATOMS: atom_id res chain seq x y z
N MET A 1 -13.06 -8.88 -5.93
CA MET A 1 -11.71 -9.45 -6.00
C MET A 1 -11.01 -8.81 -7.19
N ILE A 2 -9.85 -8.19 -6.99
CA ILE A 2 -9.03 -7.62 -8.07
C ILE A 2 -7.79 -8.49 -8.15
N THR A 3 -7.46 -8.99 -9.35
CA THR A 3 -6.28 -9.83 -9.58
C THR A 3 -5.26 -9.04 -10.40
N VAL A 4 -4.05 -8.93 -9.89
CA VAL A 4 -2.94 -8.21 -10.54
C VAL A 4 -1.76 -9.16 -10.65
N LYS A 5 -1.05 -9.12 -11.79
CA LYS A 5 0.23 -9.82 -11.94
C LYS A 5 1.33 -8.95 -11.36
N MET A 6 2.06 -9.47 -10.39
CA MET A 6 3.18 -8.79 -9.75
C MET A 6 4.41 -9.71 -9.75
N PRO A 7 5.62 -9.15 -9.85
CA PRO A 7 6.84 -9.89 -9.58
C PRO A 7 6.83 -10.52 -8.19
N GLU A 8 7.40 -11.72 -8.08
CA GLU A 8 7.39 -12.55 -6.86
C GLU A 8 8.01 -11.83 -5.67
N ILE A 9 9.10 -11.11 -5.88
CA ILE A 9 9.81 -10.34 -4.83
C ILE A 9 8.89 -9.35 -4.09
N TYR A 10 7.91 -8.75 -4.76
CA TYR A 10 6.97 -7.84 -4.10
C TYR A 10 5.94 -8.62 -3.28
N VAL A 11 5.50 -9.78 -3.76
CA VAL A 11 4.55 -10.64 -3.03
C VAL A 11 5.21 -11.17 -1.77
N GLU A 12 6.46 -11.61 -1.85
CA GLU A 12 7.27 -12.04 -0.69
C GLU A 12 7.40 -10.91 0.34
N GLY A 13 7.68 -9.69 -0.10
CA GLY A 13 7.72 -8.53 0.80
C GLY A 13 6.38 -8.27 1.51
N LEU A 14 5.25 -8.42 0.80
CA LEU A 14 3.92 -8.31 1.41
C LEU A 14 3.66 -9.45 2.41
N ASP A 15 4.09 -10.67 2.11
CA ASP A 15 3.91 -11.84 2.96
C ASP A 15 4.74 -11.72 4.26
N GLU A 16 5.98 -11.21 4.19
CA GLU A 16 6.79 -10.94 5.39
C GLU A 16 6.14 -9.89 6.30
N LEU A 17 5.54 -8.84 5.73
CA LEU A 17 4.81 -7.83 6.52
C LEU A 17 3.60 -8.40 7.28
N VAL A 18 2.93 -9.41 6.70
CA VAL A 18 1.84 -10.13 7.38
C VAL A 18 2.39 -11.10 8.41
N LYS A 19 3.46 -11.83 8.08
CA LYS A 19 4.11 -12.82 8.93
C LYS A 19 4.66 -12.23 10.22
N ILE A 20 5.21 -11.01 10.18
CA ILE A 20 5.66 -10.29 11.39
C ILE A 20 4.49 -9.68 12.19
N GLY A 21 3.24 -9.87 11.76
CA GLY A 21 2.04 -9.38 12.44
C GLY A 21 1.79 -7.88 12.28
N ARG A 22 2.50 -7.20 11.37
CA ARG A 22 2.32 -5.75 11.14
C ARG A 22 1.00 -5.44 10.43
N TYR A 23 0.51 -6.38 9.62
CA TYR A 23 -0.78 -6.29 8.95
C TYR A 23 -1.49 -7.65 9.02
N SER A 24 -2.82 -7.64 8.99
CA SER A 24 -3.67 -8.83 9.07
C SER A 24 -3.71 -9.64 7.77
N SER A 25 -3.43 -9.01 6.63
CA SER A 25 -3.47 -9.66 5.32
C SER A 25 -2.76 -8.84 4.24
N ARG A 26 -2.33 -9.50 3.15
CA ARG A 26 -1.81 -8.82 1.96
C ARG A 26 -2.75 -7.74 1.42
N SER A 27 -4.05 -8.03 1.44
CA SER A 27 -5.09 -7.09 1.01
C SER A 27 -5.12 -5.82 1.85
N GLU A 28 -4.81 -5.91 3.15
CA GLU A 28 -4.69 -4.73 4.01
C GLU A 28 -3.45 -3.91 3.66
N VAL A 29 -2.30 -4.55 3.50
CA VAL A 29 -1.05 -3.89 3.10
C VAL A 29 -1.26 -3.10 1.80
N ILE A 30 -1.85 -3.74 0.78
CA ILE A 30 -2.12 -3.12 -0.51
C ILE A 30 -3.06 -1.92 -0.37
N ARG A 31 -4.15 -2.05 0.41
CA ARG A 31 -5.09 -0.93 0.65
C ARG A 31 -4.42 0.25 1.34
N VAL A 32 -3.54 0.00 2.31
CA VAL A 32 -2.80 1.04 3.01
C VAL A 32 -1.81 1.73 2.06
N ALA A 33 -1.03 0.95 1.31
CA ALA A 33 -0.09 1.48 0.33
C ALA A 33 -0.78 2.35 -0.74
N ILE A 34 -1.92 1.88 -1.30
CA ILE A 34 -2.70 2.66 -2.27
C ILE A 34 -3.25 3.94 -1.62
N ARG A 35 -3.77 3.86 -0.39
CA ARG A 35 -4.28 5.04 0.31
C ARG A 35 -3.17 6.07 0.48
N ASP A 36 -2.02 5.67 1.03
CA ASP A 36 -0.91 6.58 1.30
C ASP A 36 -0.36 7.19 0.01
N LEU A 37 -0.29 6.42 -1.06
CA LEU A 37 0.04 6.91 -2.40
C LEU A 37 -0.98 7.97 -2.85
N LEU A 38 -2.28 7.70 -2.78
CA LEU A 38 -3.31 8.65 -3.20
C LEU A 38 -3.30 9.93 -2.35
N LYS A 39 -3.08 9.83 -1.03
CA LYS A 39 -2.93 11.00 -0.17
C LYS A 39 -1.74 11.85 -0.61
N LYS A 40 -0.60 11.21 -0.88
CA LYS A 40 0.62 11.88 -1.31
C LYS A 40 0.46 12.57 -2.66
N GLU A 41 -0.13 11.90 -3.64
CA GLU A 41 -0.20 12.43 -5.01
C GLU A 41 -1.38 13.39 -5.22
N LEU A 42 -2.50 13.23 -4.49
CA LEU A 42 -3.71 14.03 -4.70
C LEU A 42 -3.94 15.10 -3.63
N TRP A 43 -3.43 14.93 -2.40
CA TRP A 43 -3.68 15.88 -1.30
C TRP A 43 -2.46 16.75 -0.95
N ILE A 44 -1.34 16.62 -1.68
CA ILE A 44 -0.26 17.64 -1.70
C ILE A 44 -0.59 18.73 -2.75
N SER A 45 -1.85 19.20 -2.80
CA SER A 45 -2.21 20.42 -3.53
C SER A 45 -3.08 21.41 -2.75
N GLU A 46 -3.48 21.11 -1.50
CA GLU A 46 -4.26 22.03 -0.67
C GLU A 46 -3.47 22.50 0.57
N GLY A 47 -2.22 22.94 0.37
CA GLY A 47 -1.41 23.43 1.49
C GLY A 47 -0.20 24.30 1.14
N GLU A 48 0.12 24.50 -0.15
CA GLU A 48 1.06 25.54 -0.55
C GLU A 48 0.25 26.77 -0.94
N PHE A 49 0.14 27.71 0.01
CA PHE A 49 -0.15 29.15 -0.06
C PHE A 49 -0.91 29.52 1.21
N SER A 50 -0.17 29.53 2.33
CA SER A 50 -0.49 30.40 3.48
C SER A 50 -0.50 31.86 3.06
#